data_AF-A0A1F8U7F7-F1
#
_entry.id   AF-A0A1F8U7F7-F1
#
_cell.length_a   1.000
_cell.length_b   1.000
_cell.length_c   1.000
_cell.angle_alpha   90.00
_cell.angle_beta   90.00
_cell.angle_gamma   90.00
#
_symmetry.space_group_name_H-M   'P 1'
#
loop_
_entity.id
_entity.type
_entity.pdbx_description
1 polymer ?
#
loop_
_entity_poly.entity_id
_entity_poly.type
_entity_poly.pdbx_seq_one_letter_code
_entity_poly.pdbx_strand_id
1 'polypeptide(L)'
;MAKFIFKLQTLLKVKIQMEDNLKNDLGKAIQKFEEEKAKLRRLEFEKSRYIMEFNEKSRKTTVNNLIKFNNYISFLAVKILNQKENINLASRNVDKIREELIKIVKEREILDKLKEKKYGVFQKELLKDEQR
;
A
#
# COMPACT_ATOMS: atom_id res chain seq x y z
N MET A 1 8.89 -46.35 -10.53
CA MET A 1 8.21 -45.28 -11.31
C MET A 1 9.10 -44.06 -11.33
N ALA A 2 9.32 -43.43 -12.49
CA ALA A 2 10.12 -42.20 -12.55
C ALA A 2 9.41 -41.07 -11.77
N LYS A 3 10.18 -40.16 -11.18
CA LYS A 3 9.65 -39.01 -10.41
C LYS A 3 9.93 -37.72 -11.18
N PHE A 4 8.92 -36.84 -11.27
CA PHE A 4 9.09 -35.53 -11.88
C PHE A 4 9.98 -34.62 -11.02
N ILE A 5 10.98 -33.99 -11.63
CA ILE A 5 11.87 -33.02 -10.97
C ILE A 5 11.87 -31.72 -11.77
N PHE A 6 11.41 -30.64 -11.15
CA PHE A 6 11.49 -29.31 -11.73
C PHE A 6 12.72 -28.56 -11.22
N LYS A 7 13.71 -28.35 -12.09
CA LYS A 7 15.01 -27.73 -11.73
C LYS A 7 14.89 -26.34 -11.10
N LEU A 8 13.83 -25.59 -11.43
CA LEU A 8 13.59 -24.23 -10.90
C LEU A 8 12.62 -24.20 -9.71
N GLN A 9 12.36 -25.34 -9.06
CA GLN A 9 11.41 -25.42 -7.94
C GLN A 9 11.80 -24.51 -6.76
N THR A 10 13.10 -24.36 -6.48
CA THR A 10 13.58 -23.45 -5.43
C THR A 10 13.31 -22.00 -5.79
N LEU A 11 13.61 -21.59 -7.03
CA LEU A 11 13.33 -20.23 -7.50
C LEU A 11 11.83 -19.91 -7.44
N LEU A 12 10.98 -20.86 -7.84
CA LEU A 12 9.52 -20.71 -7.75
C LEU A 12 9.06 -20.49 -6.30
N LYS A 13 9.59 -21.26 -5.34
CA LYS A 13 9.29 -21.06 -3.91
C LYS A 13 9.71 -19.68 -3.42
N VAL A 14 10.88 -19.20 -3.83
CA VAL A 14 11.35 -17.85 -3.50
C VAL A 14 10.38 -16.79 -4.04
N LYS A 15 9.92 -16.93 -5.29
CA LYS A 15 8.95 -15.97 -5.87
C LYS A 15 7.61 -15.97 -5.14
N ILE A 16 7.10 -17.13 -4.73
CA ILE A 16 5.90 -17.22 -3.89
C ILE A 16 6.10 -16.48 -2.57
N GLN A 17 7.22 -16.72 -1.88
CA GLN A 17 7.51 -16.03 -0.61
C GLN A 17 7.63 -14.50 -0.79
N MET A 18 8.28 -14.06 -1.87
CA MET A 18 8.38 -12.63 -2.19
C MET A 18 7.01 -12.01 -2.45
N GLU A 19 6.13 -12.71 -3.16
CA GLU A 19 4.76 -12.26 -3.40
C GLU A 19 3.98 -12.09 -2.09
N ASP A 20 4.05 -13.08 -1.20
CA ASP A 20 3.35 -13.04 0.09
C ASP A 20 3.86 -11.90 0.98
N ASN A 21 5.18 -11.68 0.98
CA ASN A 21 5.78 -10.55 1.70
C ASN A 21 5.28 -9.21 1.14
N LEU A 22 5.27 -9.03 -0.18
CA LEU A 22 4.81 -7.80 -0.83
C LEU A 22 3.31 -7.56 -0.63
N LYS A 23 2.47 -8.61 -0.57
CA LYS A 23 1.05 -8.47 -0.19
C LYS A 23 0.90 -7.92 1.23
N ASN A 24 1.67 -8.45 2.17
CA ASN A 24 1.65 -7.96 3.56
C ASN A 24 2.11 -6.50 3.64
N ASP A 25 3.18 -6.15 2.94
CA ASP A 25 3.71 -4.79 2.93
C ASP A 25 2.77 -3.81 2.23
N LEU A 26 2.08 -4.25 1.17
CA LEU A 26 1.01 -3.46 0.53
C LEU A 26 -0.12 -3.19 1.51
N GLY A 27 -0.54 -4.19 2.29
CA GLY A 27 -1.55 -4.03 3.35
C GLY A 27 -1.14 -2.96 4.37
N LYS A 28 0.10 -3.02 4.87
CA LYS A 28 0.64 -2.01 5.80
C LYS A 28 0.69 -0.62 5.18
N ALA A 29 1.10 -0.52 3.91
CA ALA A 29 1.17 0.76 3.22
C ALA A 29 -0.21 1.40 3.01
N ILE A 30 -1.22 0.59 2.66
CA ILE A 30 -2.61 1.04 2.54
C ILE A 30 -3.13 1.50 3.89
N GLN A 31 -2.89 0.74 4.96
CA GLN A 31 -3.28 1.14 6.31
C GLN A 31 -2.67 2.50 6.67
N LYS A 32 -1.36 2.68 6.42
CA LYS A 32 -0.66 3.94 6.66
C LYS A 32 -1.27 5.10 5.87
N PHE A 33 -1.60 4.87 4.60
CA PHE A 33 -2.25 5.88 3.76
C PHE A 33 -3.60 6.32 4.33
N GLU A 34 -4.43 5.38 4.79
CA GLU A 34 -5.71 5.69 5.43
C GLU A 34 -5.55 6.41 6.78
N GLU A 35 -4.54 6.05 7.57
CA GLU A 35 -4.21 6.76 8.81
C GLU A 35 -3.85 8.23 8.54
N GLU A 36 -3.04 8.50 7.51
CA GLU A 36 -2.67 9.87 7.13
C GLU A 36 -3.88 10.68 6.63
N LYS A 37 -4.81 10.06 5.89
CA LYS A 37 -6.09 10.71 5.53
C LYS A 37 -6.95 11.00 6.75
N ALA A 38 -7.02 10.08 7.69
CA ALA A 38 -7.78 10.26 8.93
C ALA A 38 -7.21 11.40 9.79
N LYS A 39 -5.89 11.58 9.81
CA LYS A 39 -5.24 12.74 10.47
C LYS A 39 -5.62 14.05 9.78
N LEU A 40 -5.61 14.11 8.45
CA LEU A 40 -6.04 15.31 7.73
C LEU A 40 -7.49 15.68 8.07
N ARG A 41 -8.41 14.72 8.02
CA ARG A 41 -9.82 14.95 8.40
C ARG A 41 -9.96 15.51 9.81
N ARG A 42 -9.16 15.01 10.77
CA ARG A 42 -9.14 15.53 12.15
C ARG A 42 -8.66 16.98 12.21
N LEU A 43 -7.60 17.33 11.50
CA LEU A 43 -7.09 18.71 11.44
C LEU A 43 -8.09 19.68 10.79
N GLU A 44 -8.75 19.25 9.71
CA GLU A 44 -9.77 20.05 9.02
C GLU A 44 -11.01 20.26 9.89
N PHE A 45 -11.44 19.21 10.60
CA PHE A 45 -12.52 19.30 11.58
C PHE A 45 -12.15 20.25 12.73
N GLU A 46 -10.96 20.10 13.30
CA GLU A 46 -10.46 20.97 14.37
C GLU A 46 -10.44 22.44 13.94
N LYS A 47 -9.89 22.72 12.74
CA LYS A 47 -9.89 24.08 12.17
C LYS A 47 -11.31 24.63 12.03
N SER A 48 -12.23 23.83 11.50
CA SER A 48 -13.62 24.24 11.27
C SER A 48 -14.33 24.54 12.60
N ARG A 49 -14.15 23.67 13.60
CA ARG A 49 -14.68 23.86 14.95
C ARG A 49 -14.13 25.13 15.60
N TYR A 50 -12.82 25.36 15.51
CA TYR A 50 -12.20 26.53 16.10
C TYR A 50 -12.70 27.84 15.46
N ILE A 51 -12.90 27.87 14.14
CA ILE A 51 -13.52 29.00 13.43
C ILE A 51 -14.95 29.24 13.92
N MET A 52 -15.75 28.18 14.03
CA MET A 52 -17.14 28.28 14.51
C MET A 52 -17.21 28.84 15.94
N GLU A 53 -16.45 28.26 16.87
CA GLU A 53 -16.42 28.70 18.27
C GLU A 53 -15.97 30.16 18.42
N PHE A 54 -15.03 30.60 17.57
CA PHE A 54 -14.59 31.99 17.55
C PHE A 54 -15.66 32.93 17.01
N ASN A 55 -16.34 32.56 15.92
CA ASN A 55 -17.40 33.37 15.33
C ASN A 55 -18.55 33.61 16.32
N GLU A 56 -18.90 32.61 17.13
CA GLU A 56 -19.90 32.73 18.19
C GLU A 56 -19.48 33.71 19.30
N LYS A 57 -18.18 33.75 19.63
CA LYS A 57 -17.61 34.59 20.71
C LYS A 57 -17.14 35.97 20.23
N SER A 58 -17.07 36.19 18.92
CA SER A 58 -16.42 37.35 18.29
C SER A 58 -17.02 38.71 18.67
N ARG A 59 -18.31 38.77 19.02
CA ARG A 59 -19.03 40.03 19.34
C ARG A 59 -18.56 40.73 20.63
N LYS A 60 -17.77 40.08 21.49
CA LYS A 60 -17.29 40.63 22.78
C LYS A 60 -15.80 40.37 23.04
N THR A 61 -15.01 40.08 22.01
CA THR A 61 -13.61 39.64 22.19
C THR A 61 -12.61 40.79 22.08
N THR A 62 -11.45 40.63 22.71
CA THR A 62 -10.37 41.63 22.70
C THR A 62 -9.47 41.48 21.47
N VAL A 63 -8.76 42.54 21.08
CA VAL A 63 -7.77 42.51 19.99
C VAL A 63 -6.72 41.40 20.19
N ASN A 64 -6.26 41.20 21.44
CA ASN A 64 -5.32 40.12 21.76
C ASN A 64 -5.89 38.73 21.46
N ASN A 65 -7.20 38.52 21.68
CA ASN A 65 -7.85 37.25 21.34
C ASN A 65 -7.98 37.06 19.82
N LEU A 66 -8.21 38.14 19.06
CA LEU A 66 -8.21 38.10 17.59
C LEU A 66 -6.85 37.64 17.04
N ILE A 67 -5.75 38.19 17.60
CA ILE A 67 -4.39 37.82 17.18
C ILE A 67 -4.11 36.35 17.49
N LYS A 68 -4.43 35.88 18.70
CA LYS A 68 -4.27 34.47 19.09
C LYS A 68 -5.06 33.53 18.17
N PHE A 69 -6.29 33.89 17.86
CA PHE A 69 -7.13 33.14 16.94
C PHE A 69 -6.50 33.02 15.55
N ASN A 70 -6.07 34.15 14.97
CA ASN A 70 -5.47 34.17 13.64
C ASN A 70 -4.18 33.32 13.60
N ASN A 71 -3.32 33.48 14.60
CA ASN A 71 -2.08 32.69 14.71
C ASN A 71 -2.37 31.18 14.75
N TYR A 72 -3.39 30.76 15.51
CA TYR A 72 -3.75 29.36 15.60
C TYR A 72 -4.32 28.82 14.29
N ILE A 73 -5.15 29.59 13.59
CA ILE A 73 -5.67 29.24 12.26
C ILE A 73 -4.54 29.10 11.24
N SER A 74 -3.58 30.02 11.23
CA SER A 74 -2.39 29.94 10.37
C SER A 74 -1.57 28.69 10.69
N PHE A 75 -1.38 28.38 11.99
CA PHE A 75 -0.69 27.16 12.41
C PHE A 75 -1.40 25.88 11.94
N LEU A 76 -2.73 25.81 12.08
CA LEU A 76 -3.51 24.68 11.57
C LEU A 76 -3.45 24.58 10.05
N ALA A 77 -3.44 25.71 9.32
CA ALA A 77 -3.29 25.71 7.87
C ALA A 77 -1.95 25.12 7.42
N VAL A 78 -0.84 25.47 8.07
CA VAL A 78 0.49 24.88 7.81
C VAL A 78 0.48 23.38 8.11
N LYS A 79 -0.08 22.96 9.25
CA LYS A 79 -0.22 21.53 9.58
C LYS A 79 -1.02 20.75 8.53
N ILE A 80 -2.12 21.34 8.04
CA ILE A 80 -2.94 20.74 6.98
C ILE A 80 -2.14 20.58 5.68
N LEU A 81 -1.35 21.58 5.29
CA LEU A 81 -0.49 21.50 4.10
C LEU A 81 0.52 20.36 4.23
N ASN A 82 1.27 20.31 5.34
CA ASN A 82 2.23 19.23 5.59
C ASN A 82 1.56 17.86 5.63
N GLN A 83 0.33 17.78 6.17
CA GLN A 83 -0.41 16.53 6.22
C GLN A 83 -0.86 16.06 4.83
N LYS A 84 -1.17 16.98 3.91
CA LYS A 84 -1.45 16.66 2.51
C LYS A 84 -0.20 16.10 1.81
N GLU A 85 0.97 16.64 2.10
CA GLU A 85 2.24 16.08 1.60
C GLU A 85 2.47 14.66 2.14
N ASN A 86 2.22 14.41 3.43
CA ASN A 86 2.32 13.07 4.02
C ASN A 86 1.39 12.06 3.34
N ILE A 87 0.16 12.47 3.00
CA ILE A 87 -0.79 11.64 2.24
C ILE A 87 -0.24 11.32 0.85
N ASN A 88 0.33 12.31 0.16
CA ASN A 88 0.93 12.10 -1.16
C ASN A 88 2.12 11.13 -1.09
N LEU A 89 2.98 11.26 -0.09
CA LEU A 89 4.10 10.33 0.13
C LEU A 89 3.60 8.90 0.42
N ALA A 90 2.59 8.75 1.28
CA ALA A 90 1.99 7.46 1.57
C ALA A 90 1.32 6.84 0.33
N SER A 91 0.63 7.63 -0.49
CA SER A 91 0.05 7.17 -1.76
C SER A 91 1.11 6.64 -2.71
N ARG A 92 2.20 7.41 -2.92
CA ARG A 92 3.31 6.98 -3.79
C ARG A 92 3.95 5.68 -3.30
N ASN A 93 4.04 5.49 -1.99
CA ASN A 93 4.55 4.24 -1.43
C ASN A 93 3.62 3.05 -1.71
N VAL A 94 2.30 3.24 -1.59
CA VAL A 94 1.30 2.22 -1.98
C VAL A 94 1.46 1.84 -3.45
N ASP A 95 1.58 2.83 -4.33
CA ASP A 95 1.71 2.59 -5.76
C ASP A 95 3.00 1.86 -6.11
N LYS A 96 4.13 2.26 -5.50
CA LYS A 96 5.43 1.57 -5.65
C LYS A 96 5.34 0.09 -5.27
N ILE A 97 4.80 -0.22 -4.08
CA ILE A 97 4.69 -1.62 -3.62
C ILE A 97 3.75 -2.41 -4.52
N ARG A 98 2.67 -1.79 -5.01
CA ARG A 98 1.74 -2.42 -5.97
C ARG A 98 2.44 -2.78 -7.27
N GLU A 99 3.26 -1.90 -7.82
CA GLU A 99 4.04 -2.16 -9.05
C GLU A 99 5.03 -3.31 -8.85
N GLU A 100 5.75 -3.33 -7.72
CA GLU A 100 6.67 -4.42 -7.36
C GLU A 100 5.93 -5.76 -7.23
N LEU A 101 4.76 -5.77 -6.58
CA LEU A 101 3.93 -6.95 -6.43
C LEU A 101 3.48 -7.49 -7.79
N ILE A 102 3.01 -6.62 -8.70
CA ILE A 102 2.60 -7.01 -10.06
C ILE A 102 3.76 -7.68 -10.80
N LYS A 103 4.98 -7.15 -10.67
CA LYS A 103 6.17 -7.73 -11.30
C LYS A 103 6.45 -9.14 -10.76
N ILE A 104 6.45 -9.32 -9.44
CA ILE A 104 6.72 -10.62 -8.81
C ILE A 104 5.65 -11.65 -9.16
N VAL A 105 4.38 -11.26 -9.17
CA VAL A 105 3.26 -12.14 -9.59
C VAL A 105 3.49 -12.64 -11.02
N LYS A 106 3.82 -11.74 -11.96
CA LYS A 106 4.11 -12.11 -13.35
C LYS A 106 5.28 -13.09 -13.46
N GLU A 107 6.38 -12.83 -12.75
CA GLU A 107 7.55 -13.71 -12.74
C GLU A 107 7.23 -15.10 -12.16
N ARG A 108 6.44 -15.16 -11.08
CA ARG A 108 5.95 -16.42 -10.50
C ARG A 108 5.09 -17.20 -11.50
N GLU A 109 4.10 -16.54 -12.11
CA GLU A 109 3.21 -17.18 -13.08
C GLU A 109 3.94 -17.76 -14.30
N ILE A 110 5.01 -17.10 -14.77
CA ILE A 110 5.87 -17.62 -15.83
C ILE A 110 6.53 -18.93 -15.38
N LEU A 111 7.04 -19.00 -14.14
CA LEU A 111 7.65 -20.21 -13.60
C LEU A 111 6.63 -21.35 -13.40
N ASP A 112 5.42 -21.02 -12.94
CA ASP A 112 4.34 -22.00 -12.80
C ASP A 112 3.94 -22.61 -14.14
N LYS A 113 3.70 -21.77 -15.16
CA LYS A 113 3.38 -22.23 -16.53
C LYS A 113 4.51 -23.07 -17.11
N LEU A 114 5.77 -22.71 -16.86
CA LEU A 114 6.92 -23.50 -17.29
C LEU A 114 6.94 -24.87 -16.60
N LYS A 115 6.65 -24.92 -15.29
CA LYS A 115 6.57 -26.17 -14.52
C LYS A 115 5.46 -27.07 -15.05
N GLU A 116 4.26 -26.53 -15.29
CA GLU A 116 3.12 -27.26 -15.86
C GLU A 116 3.47 -27.84 -17.22
N LYS A 117 4.07 -27.05 -18.11
CA LYS A 117 4.51 -27.52 -19.43
C LYS A 117 5.52 -28.66 -19.33
N LYS A 118 6.51 -28.55 -18.44
CA LYS A 118 7.52 -29.60 -18.21
C LYS A 118 6.90 -30.87 -17.61
N TYR A 119 5.92 -30.72 -16.73
CA TYR A 119 5.19 -31.84 -16.17
C TYR A 119 4.37 -32.58 -17.22
N GLY A 120 3.68 -31.86 -18.11
CA GLY A 120 2.94 -32.47 -19.21
C GLY A 120 3.84 -33.23 -20.20
N VAL A 121 5.06 -32.77 -20.44
CA VAL A 121 6.05 -33.52 -21.24
C VAL A 121 6.45 -34.81 -20.53
N PHE A 122 6.79 -34.73 -19.25
CA PHE A 122 7.16 -35.90 -18.43
C PHE A 122 6.04 -36.96 -18.39
N GLN A 123 4.78 -36.55 -18.26
CA GLN A 123 3.64 -37.49 -18.30
C GLN A 123 3.50 -38.19 -19.65
N LYS A 124 3.71 -37.48 -20.76
CA LYS A 124 3.69 -38.07 -22.11
C LYS A 124 4.82 -39.07 -22.33
N GLU A 125 5.99 -38.82 -21.76
CA GLU A 125 7.13 -39.74 -21.82
C GLU A 125 6.85 -41.02 -21.01
N LEU A 126 6.34 -40.90 -19.79
CA LEU A 126 5.93 -42.04 -18.97
C LEU A 126 4.91 -42.94 -19.69
N LEU A 127 3.87 -42.35 -20.28
CA LEU A 127 2.84 -43.12 -21.01
C LEU A 127 3.42 -43.87 -22.22
N LYS A 128 4.43 -43.31 -22.91
CA LYS A 128 5.10 -43.99 -24.02
C LYS A 128 5.96 -45.15 -23.54
N ASP A 129 6.62 -45.00 -22.40
CA ASP A 129 7.46 -46.05 -21.82
C ASP A 129 6.61 -47.19 -21.22
N GLU A 130 5.40 -46.90 -20.73
CA GLU A 130 4.45 -47.93 -20.26
C GLU A 130 3.78 -48.72 -21.40
N GLN A 131 3.73 -48.15 -22.61
CA GLN A 131 3.17 -48.79 -23.81
C GLN A 131 4.21 -49.59 -24.62
N ARG A 132 5.47 -49.56 -24.20
CA ARG A 132 6.58 -50.34 -24.78
C ARG A 132 6.81 -51.62 -23.98
#